data_AF-A0A8T1XTB1-F1
#
_entry.id   AF-A0A8T1XTB1-F1
#
_cell.length_a   1.000
_cell.length_b   1.000
_cell.length_c   1.000
_cell.angle_alpha   90.00
_cell.angle_beta   90.00
_cell.angle_gamma   90.00
#
_symmetry.space_group_name_H-M   'P 1'
#
loop_
_entity.id
_entity.type
_entity.pdbx_description
1 polymer ?
#
loop_
_entity_poly.entity_id
_entity_poly.type
_entity_poly.pdbx_seq_one_letter_code
_entity_poly.pdbx_strand_id
1 'polypeptide(L)'
;MDRISFLSDDVLLHLLSLLTTKDVLKTSVLSKRWRNLWKLVPKLEYIDCDKNDDHGRSLLFVDRSLLLNRSPVLDSLRFKFHRQCSNVDIGFWVRIAVERGLRDFDFYHPIFNEPSRLPQSLFTCGTLVVLKLTNVSLADVKFPVSFSFLKTLHLGWVIYLDDESPQKILSSCPILEDLVVNRDIDDNVTTTFSITVPSLQKLFYNGKSGALENESEFALNAPLLKCLEILDGSYECKIEEMPEIMAANVEVIYWNTDNLLGSLTSLKRLSLCLPMESSFPIGKIFHQLVDLEFCTCELEWDVLMYLLKDSPKLRALKLNERHNNVLGNRRRRWDEPSSVPETLMFGLQTLEWRNYRGWYLEKELATFILKHSCCLKTASFSPVVTTLEKQHRMLTELALLSRGSTTCQLVFD
;
A
#
# COMPACT_ATOMS: atom_id res chain seq x y z
N MET A 1 20.86 21.88 35.14
CA MET A 1 19.55 21.72 35.79
C MET A 1 18.79 20.62 35.08
N ASP A 2 18.29 19.63 35.82
CA ASP A 2 17.43 18.59 35.25
C ASP A 2 16.02 19.16 35.04
N ARG A 3 15.74 19.57 33.80
CA ARG A 3 14.45 20.14 33.39
C ARG A 3 13.35 19.08 33.25
N ILE A 4 13.71 17.81 33.09
CA ILE A 4 12.75 16.72 32.83
C ILE A 4 12.06 16.31 34.13
N SER A 5 12.77 16.38 35.26
CA SER A 5 12.20 16.12 36.58
C SER A 5 11.06 17.07 36.99
N PHE A 6 10.90 18.22 36.34
CA PHE A 6 9.81 19.19 36.60
C PHE A 6 8.53 18.91 35.80
N LEU A 7 8.56 18.02 34.81
CA LEU A 7 7.37 17.67 34.04
C LEU A 7 6.36 16.91 34.91
N SER A 8 5.06 16.99 34.58
CA SER A 8 4.01 16.20 35.26
C SER A 8 4.08 14.73 34.87
N ASP A 9 3.47 13.86 35.70
CA ASP A 9 3.43 12.42 35.40
C ASP A 9 2.73 12.14 34.06
N ASP A 10 1.67 12.88 33.72
CA ASP A 10 0.94 12.72 32.45
C ASP A 10 1.83 13.00 31.23
N VAL A 11 2.63 14.07 31.28
CA VAL A 11 3.56 14.41 30.19
C VAL A 11 4.66 13.34 30.09
N LEU A 12 5.17 12.86 31.23
CA LEU A 12 6.17 11.79 31.23
C LEU A 12 5.60 10.48 30.68
N LEU A 13 4.36 10.11 31.04
CA LEU A 13 3.68 8.93 30.51
C LEU A 13 3.44 9.05 29.00
N HIS A 14 3.07 10.24 28.53
CA HIS A 14 2.95 10.51 27.10
C HIS A 14 4.29 10.32 26.38
N LEU A 15 5.39 10.90 26.89
CA LEU A 15 6.72 10.72 26.32
C LEU A 15 7.17 9.25 26.34
N LEU A 16 6.97 8.55 27.46
CA LEU A 16 7.29 7.13 27.58
C LEU A 16 6.47 6.26 26.60
N SER A 17 5.22 6.63 26.32
CA SER A 17 4.37 5.91 25.36
C SER A 17 4.83 5.98 23.90
N LEU A 18 5.83 6.83 23.60
CA LEU A 18 6.48 6.93 22.29
C LEU A 18 7.71 6.02 22.17
N LEU A 19 8.11 5.35 23.25
CA LEU A 19 9.31 4.51 23.31
C LEU A 19 8.95 3.03 23.36
N THR A 20 9.91 2.17 22.98
CA THR A 20 9.78 0.72 23.16
C THR A 20 9.71 0.35 24.64
N THR A 21 9.05 -0.75 25.00
CA THR A 21 8.96 -1.17 26.42
C THR A 21 10.35 -1.41 27.02
N LYS A 22 11.31 -1.89 26.22
CA LYS A 22 12.72 -2.07 26.62
C LYS A 22 13.37 -0.74 27.01
N ASP A 23 13.16 0.32 26.23
CA ASP A 23 13.72 1.64 26.51
C ASP A 23 13.00 2.36 27.65
N VAL A 24 11.67 2.24 27.73
CA VAL A 24 10.89 2.69 28.88
C VAL A 24 11.45 2.08 30.17
N LEU A 25 11.70 0.77 30.18
CA LEU A 25 12.25 0.09 31.36
C LEU A 25 13.67 0.55 31.72
N LYS A 26 14.51 0.92 30.75
CA LYS A 26 15.83 1.52 31.03
C LYS A 26 15.70 2.83 31.80
N THR A 27 14.63 3.61 31.61
CA THR A 27 14.43 4.86 32.38
C THR A 27 14.19 4.62 33.87
N SER A 28 13.84 3.39 34.27
CA SER A 28 13.54 3.03 35.67
C SER A 28 14.72 3.21 36.64
N VAL A 29 15.96 3.29 36.12
CA VAL A 29 17.16 3.54 36.93
C VAL A 29 17.40 5.02 37.22
N LEU A 30 16.74 5.93 36.50
CA LEU A 30 16.96 7.38 36.63
C LEU A 30 16.51 7.92 38.00
N SER A 31 15.35 7.48 38.49
CA SER A 31 14.90 7.82 39.84
C SER A 31 13.78 6.89 40.34
N LYS A 32 13.41 7.01 41.63
CA LYS A 32 12.26 6.31 42.22
C LYS A 32 10.95 6.60 41.50
N ARG A 33 10.81 7.81 40.93
CA ARG A 33 9.62 8.24 40.17
C ARG A 33 9.52 7.44 38.86
N TRP A 34 10.57 7.44 38.05
CA TRP A 34 10.63 6.70 36.78
C TRP A 34 10.49 5.18 36.98
N ARG A 35 11.00 4.65 38.09
CA ARG A 35 10.83 3.23 38.47
C ARG A 35 9.36 2.81 38.62
N ASN A 36 8.48 3.75 38.94
CA ASN A 36 7.04 3.48 39.06
C ASN A 36 6.25 3.92 37.84
N LEU A 37 6.64 5.02 37.18
CA LEU A 37 5.92 5.56 36.02
C LEU A 37 5.84 4.58 34.85
N TRP A 38 6.91 3.84 34.56
CA TRP A 38 6.86 2.87 33.45
C TRP A 38 5.72 1.85 33.59
N LYS A 39 5.34 1.50 34.83
CA LYS A 39 4.27 0.53 35.11
C LYS A 39 2.90 1.08 34.74
N LEU A 40 2.75 2.38 34.57
CA LEU A 40 1.50 3.04 34.22
C LEU A 40 1.43 3.39 32.72
N VAL A 41 2.43 3.01 31.93
CA VAL A 41 2.43 3.28 30.50
C VAL A 41 1.37 2.39 29.82
N PRO A 42 0.39 2.97 29.09
CA PRO A 42 -0.73 2.21 28.50
C PRO A 42 -0.38 1.59 27.14
N LYS A 43 0.77 1.94 26.56
CA LYS A 43 1.24 1.44 25.27
C LYS A 43 2.49 0.60 25.45
N LEU A 44 2.43 -0.67 25.04
CA LEU A 44 3.55 -1.59 25.16
C LEU A 44 3.97 -2.06 23.76
N GLU A 45 5.25 -1.84 23.44
CA GLU A 45 5.86 -2.28 22.19
C GLU A 45 7.06 -3.18 22.49
N TYR A 46 6.98 -4.41 21.99
CA TYR A 46 8.01 -5.43 22.11
C TYR A 46 8.58 -5.74 20.73
N ILE A 47 9.87 -5.49 20.56
CA ILE A 47 10.59 -5.71 19.31
C ILE A 47 11.79 -6.61 19.58
N ASP A 48 11.78 -7.82 19.02
CA ASP A 48 12.90 -8.77 19.14
C ASP A 48 13.78 -8.66 17.88
N CYS A 49 14.63 -7.64 17.84
CA CYS A 49 15.46 -7.32 16.67
C CYS A 49 16.79 -8.08 16.62
N ASP A 50 17.31 -8.51 17.77
CA ASP A 50 18.71 -8.92 17.89
C ASP A 50 18.83 -10.43 17.84
N LYS A 51 19.46 -10.97 16.78
CA LYS A 51 19.72 -12.41 16.61
C LYS A 51 20.67 -12.98 17.67
N ASN A 52 21.39 -12.11 18.40
CA ASN A 52 22.30 -12.51 19.47
C ASN A 52 21.66 -12.50 20.85
N ASP A 53 20.45 -11.94 21.01
CA ASP A 53 19.77 -11.96 22.31
C ASP A 53 19.26 -13.38 22.63
N ASP A 54 19.26 -13.71 23.92
CA ASP A 54 18.77 -15.00 24.40
C ASP A 54 17.24 -15.00 24.30
N HIS A 55 16.70 -15.83 23.39
CA HIS A 55 15.26 -15.85 23.10
C HIS A 55 14.42 -16.10 24.36
N GLY A 56 14.88 -16.99 25.25
CA GLY A 56 14.19 -17.25 26.51
C GLY A 56 14.13 -16.03 27.42
N ARG A 57 15.18 -15.20 27.43
CA ARG A 57 15.18 -13.93 28.19
C ARG A 57 14.24 -12.91 27.59
N SER A 58 14.13 -12.85 26.27
CA SER A 58 13.16 -11.98 25.59
C SER A 58 11.72 -12.33 25.95
N LEU A 59 11.37 -13.62 25.95
CA LEU A 59 10.04 -14.09 26.35
C LEU A 59 9.75 -13.78 27.83
N LEU A 60 10.69 -14.13 28.72
CA LEU A 60 10.59 -13.83 30.16
C LEU A 60 10.49 -12.33 30.43
N PHE A 61 11.11 -11.50 29.59
CA PHE A 61 11.01 -10.05 29.67
C PHE A 61 9.59 -9.59 29.33
N VAL A 62 8.97 -10.11 28.27
CA VAL A 62 7.58 -9.80 27.91
C VAL A 62 6.64 -10.21 29.05
N ASP A 63 6.76 -11.44 29.56
CA ASP A 63 5.96 -11.93 30.68
C ASP A 63 6.04 -11.00 31.89
N ARG A 64 7.27 -10.74 32.36
CA ARG A 64 7.48 -9.95 33.57
C ARG A 64 7.03 -8.52 33.40
N SER A 65 7.34 -7.89 32.27
CA SER A 65 6.97 -6.50 32.02
C SER A 65 5.46 -6.31 31.91
N LEU A 66 4.76 -7.23 31.22
CA LEU A 66 3.31 -7.20 31.10
C LEU A 66 2.60 -7.44 32.45
N LEU A 67 3.09 -8.40 33.24
CA LEU A 67 2.55 -8.69 34.58
C LEU A 67 2.80 -7.56 35.59
N LEU A 68 3.94 -6.87 35.48
CA LEU A 68 4.29 -5.75 36.35
C LEU A 68 3.65 -4.43 35.91
N ASN A 69 3.15 -4.34 34.68
CA ASN A 69 2.38 -3.20 34.20
C ASN A 69 1.02 -3.15 34.93
N ARG A 70 0.72 -1.98 35.49
CA ARG A 70 -0.45 -1.65 36.30
C ARG A 70 -1.34 -0.60 35.63
N SER A 71 -1.15 -0.35 34.34
CA SER A 71 -2.06 0.55 33.62
C SER A 71 -3.48 -0.04 33.68
N PRO A 72 -4.50 0.76 34.08
CA PRO A 72 -5.87 0.28 34.18
C PRO A 72 -6.46 -0.09 32.80
N VAL A 73 -5.98 0.58 31.75
CA VAL A 73 -6.31 0.31 30.35
C VAL A 73 -5.02 0.06 29.59
N LEU A 74 -5.01 -0.95 28.73
CA LEU A 74 -3.91 -1.17 27.81
C LEU A 74 -4.31 -0.70 26.42
N ASP A 75 -4.05 0.58 26.12
CA ASP A 75 -4.47 1.18 24.86
C ASP A 75 -3.86 0.47 23.64
N SER A 76 -2.57 0.11 23.72
CA SER A 76 -1.86 -0.50 22.59
C SER A 76 -0.92 -1.61 23.03
N LEU A 77 -0.95 -2.71 22.28
CA LEU A 77 0.00 -3.81 22.40
C LEU A 77 0.54 -4.16 21.01
N ARG A 78 1.86 -4.05 20.87
CA ARG A 78 2.56 -4.36 19.64
C ARG A 78 3.65 -5.40 19.85
N PHE A 79 3.63 -6.42 19.01
CA PHE A 79 4.61 -7.48 18.92
C PHE A 79 5.27 -7.47 17.54
N LYS A 80 6.59 -7.36 17.52
CA LYS A 80 7.43 -7.52 16.33
C LYS A 80 8.51 -8.55 16.65
N PHE A 81 8.14 -9.82 16.51
CA PHE A 81 9.01 -10.93 16.85
C PHE A 81 9.61 -11.52 15.59
N HIS A 82 10.93 -11.49 15.45
CA HIS A 82 11.62 -12.12 14.32
C HIS A 82 11.87 -13.63 14.52
N ARG A 83 11.58 -14.15 15.71
CA ARG A 83 11.73 -15.56 16.08
C ARG A 83 10.37 -16.16 16.46
N GLN A 84 10.24 -17.47 16.26
CA GLN A 84 9.03 -18.22 16.61
C GLN A 84 8.74 -18.09 18.11
N CYS A 85 7.54 -17.63 18.44
CA CYS A 85 7.01 -17.69 19.80
C CYS A 85 5.97 -18.82 19.89
N SER A 86 5.77 -19.38 21.09
CA SER A 86 4.72 -20.37 21.26
C SER A 86 3.34 -19.70 21.20
N ASN A 87 2.36 -20.38 20.61
CA ASN A 87 0.97 -19.91 20.60
C ASN A 87 0.39 -19.76 22.03
N VAL A 88 0.95 -20.50 23.00
CA VAL A 88 0.56 -20.41 24.41
C VAL A 88 0.96 -19.07 25.01
N ASP A 89 2.21 -18.65 24.79
CA ASP A 89 2.74 -17.37 25.31
C ASP A 89 2.01 -16.19 24.69
N ILE A 90 1.88 -16.18 23.35
CA ILE A 90 1.13 -15.15 22.62
C ILE A 90 -0.33 -15.09 23.12
N GLY A 91 -0.98 -16.26 23.23
CA GLY A 91 -2.34 -16.34 23.73
C GLY A 91 -2.53 -15.80 25.14
N PHE A 92 -1.57 -16.06 26.03
CA PHE A 92 -1.55 -15.51 27.38
C PHE A 92 -1.43 -13.99 27.39
N TRP A 93 -0.48 -13.41 26.65
CA TRP A 93 -0.28 -11.97 26.62
C TRP A 93 -1.46 -11.21 26.00
N VAL A 94 -2.00 -11.72 24.91
CA VAL A 94 -3.14 -11.11 24.22
C VAL A 94 -4.38 -11.14 25.10
N ARG A 95 -4.60 -12.21 25.88
CA ARG A 95 -5.74 -12.28 26.81
C ARG A 95 -5.68 -11.19 27.88
N ILE A 96 -4.51 -10.99 28.50
CA ILE A 96 -4.30 -9.92 29.49
C ILE A 96 -4.63 -8.55 28.88
N ALA A 97 -4.19 -8.32 27.64
CA ALA A 97 -4.43 -7.07 26.94
C ALA A 97 -5.91 -6.82 26.66
N VAL A 98 -6.59 -7.83 26.11
CA VAL A 98 -8.03 -7.78 25.82
C VAL A 98 -8.86 -7.52 27.08
N GLU A 99 -8.55 -8.19 28.19
CA GLU A 99 -9.22 -7.99 29.48
C GLU A 99 -9.05 -6.56 30.04
N ARG A 100 -8.01 -5.84 29.59
CA ARG A 100 -7.74 -4.43 29.95
C ARG A 100 -8.23 -3.43 28.89
N GLY A 101 -9.14 -3.85 28.00
CA GLY A 101 -9.79 -2.95 27.04
C GLY A 101 -8.88 -2.51 25.89
N LEU A 102 -8.14 -3.47 25.32
CA LEU A 102 -7.23 -3.24 24.18
C LEU A 102 -7.91 -2.52 23.01
N ARG A 103 -7.28 -1.46 22.51
CA ARG A 103 -7.77 -0.67 21.36
C ARG A 103 -6.93 -0.92 20.10
N ASP A 104 -5.62 -0.95 20.25
CA ASP A 104 -4.69 -1.09 19.13
C ASP A 104 -3.85 -2.36 19.29
N PHE A 105 -4.09 -3.35 18.46
CA PHE A 105 -3.29 -4.57 18.41
C PHE A 105 -2.50 -4.66 17.11
N ASP A 106 -1.19 -4.89 17.22
CA ASP A 106 -0.30 -5.02 16.09
C ASP A 106 0.64 -6.21 16.30
N PHE A 107 0.41 -7.27 15.54
CA PHE A 107 1.17 -8.51 15.60
C PHE A 107 1.89 -8.74 14.29
N TYR A 108 3.22 -8.67 14.36
CA TYR A 108 4.11 -8.95 13.25
C TYR A 108 4.97 -10.19 13.53
N HIS A 109 4.86 -11.16 12.64
CA HIS A 109 5.69 -12.35 12.61
C HIS A 109 6.17 -12.62 11.17
N PRO A 110 7.46 -12.94 10.94
CA PRO A 110 7.97 -13.20 9.60
C PRO A 110 7.36 -14.43 8.94
N ILE A 111 7.20 -14.39 7.61
CA ILE A 111 6.53 -15.41 6.79
C ILE A 111 7.28 -16.76 6.77
N PHE A 112 8.61 -16.74 6.91
CA PHE A 112 9.43 -17.97 6.91
C PHE A 112 9.27 -18.83 8.16
N ASN A 113 8.45 -18.40 9.12
CA ASN A 113 8.09 -19.15 10.31
C ASN A 113 6.64 -19.66 10.20
N GLU A 114 6.27 -20.64 11.04
CA GLU A 114 4.88 -21.11 11.09
C GLU A 114 3.92 -19.99 11.50
N PRO A 115 2.75 -19.88 10.85
CA PRO A 115 1.74 -18.88 11.20
C PRO A 115 1.30 -19.00 12.65
N SER A 116 1.24 -17.86 13.34
CA SER A 116 0.83 -17.83 14.75
C SER A 116 -0.68 -17.97 14.89
N ARG A 117 -1.12 -18.59 15.98
CA ARG A 117 -2.54 -18.69 16.34
C ARG A 117 -2.85 -17.71 17.46
N LEU A 118 -3.91 -16.93 17.28
CA LEU A 118 -4.34 -15.93 18.25
C LEU A 118 -5.57 -16.41 19.03
N PRO A 119 -5.74 -15.98 20.28
CA PRO A 119 -6.86 -16.44 21.10
C PRO A 119 -8.19 -15.88 20.61
N GLN A 120 -9.27 -16.67 20.74
CA GLN A 120 -10.62 -16.27 20.36
C GLN A 120 -11.08 -14.94 20.98
N SER A 121 -10.61 -14.65 22.21
CA SER A 121 -10.93 -13.40 22.92
C SER A 121 -10.55 -12.13 22.15
N LEU A 122 -9.54 -12.19 21.28
CA LEU A 122 -9.16 -11.06 20.43
C LEU A 122 -10.25 -10.74 19.40
N PHE A 123 -10.83 -11.77 18.78
CA PHE A 123 -11.84 -11.64 17.72
C PHE A 123 -13.24 -11.31 18.24
N THR A 124 -13.43 -11.32 19.57
CA THR A 124 -14.65 -10.86 20.24
C THR A 124 -14.41 -9.61 21.08
N CYS A 125 -13.25 -8.96 20.91
CA CYS A 125 -12.87 -7.78 21.68
C CYS A 125 -13.63 -6.53 21.20
N GLY A 126 -14.66 -6.14 21.95
CA GLY A 126 -15.51 -5.00 21.64
C GLY A 126 -14.88 -3.62 21.85
N THR A 127 -13.57 -3.51 22.09
CA THR A 127 -12.86 -2.22 22.25
C THR A 127 -11.84 -1.95 21.15
N LEU A 128 -11.58 -2.92 20.26
CA LEU A 128 -10.57 -2.79 19.22
C LEU A 128 -10.97 -1.74 18.18
N VAL A 129 -10.01 -0.87 17.87
CA VAL A 129 -10.09 0.19 16.87
C VAL A 129 -9.09 -0.08 15.73
N VAL A 130 -7.91 -0.60 16.06
CA VAL A 130 -6.87 -0.95 15.09
C VAL A 130 -6.43 -2.41 15.30
N LEU A 131 -6.49 -3.20 14.24
CA LEU A 131 -6.05 -4.59 14.23
C LEU A 131 -5.10 -4.82 13.06
N LYS A 132 -3.84 -5.14 13.36
CA LYS A 132 -2.83 -5.48 12.35
C LYS A 132 -2.28 -6.86 12.63
N LEU A 133 -2.45 -7.77 11.68
CA LEU A 133 -2.07 -9.16 11.78
C LEU A 133 -1.15 -9.50 10.61
N THR A 134 -0.01 -10.10 10.91
CA THR A 134 0.95 -10.54 9.91
C THR A 134 1.42 -11.96 10.21
N ASN A 135 1.32 -12.85 9.23
CA ASN A 135 1.61 -14.29 9.34
C ASN A 135 0.84 -14.97 10.49
N VAL A 136 -0.49 -14.92 10.41
CA VAL A 136 -1.43 -15.46 11.42
C VAL A 136 -2.38 -16.46 10.76
N SER A 137 -2.65 -17.57 11.44
CA SER A 137 -3.70 -18.51 11.04
C SER A 137 -5.02 -18.20 11.75
N LEU A 138 -6.07 -18.02 10.95
CA LEU A 138 -7.45 -17.85 11.37
C LEU A 138 -8.29 -19.12 11.15
N ALA A 139 -7.66 -20.24 10.77
CA ALA A 139 -8.35 -21.50 10.50
C ALA A 139 -9.12 -22.04 11.72
N ASP A 140 -8.64 -21.75 12.93
CA ASP A 140 -9.27 -22.21 14.18
C ASP A 140 -10.28 -21.21 14.77
N VAL A 141 -10.50 -20.06 14.12
CA VAL A 141 -11.37 -19.00 14.64
C VAL A 141 -12.83 -19.41 14.52
N LYS A 142 -13.56 -19.28 15.63
CA LYS A 142 -15.00 -19.57 15.69
C LYS A 142 -15.79 -18.31 15.35
N PHE A 143 -16.74 -18.43 14.42
CA PHE A 143 -17.70 -17.39 14.08
C PHE A 143 -18.99 -17.51 14.92
N PRO A 144 -19.69 -16.40 15.23
CA PRO A 144 -19.42 -15.03 14.77
C PRO A 144 -18.27 -14.35 15.52
N VAL A 145 -17.52 -13.51 14.80
CA VAL A 145 -16.55 -12.56 15.35
C VAL A 145 -17.21 -11.19 15.50
N SER A 146 -16.66 -10.29 16.32
CA SER A 146 -17.27 -8.98 16.58
C SER A 146 -16.22 -7.86 16.65
N PHE A 147 -16.32 -6.92 15.71
CA PHE A 147 -15.41 -5.77 15.58
C PHE A 147 -16.20 -4.45 15.48
N SER A 148 -16.99 -4.14 16.50
CA SER A 148 -17.93 -3.01 16.48
C SER A 148 -17.30 -1.62 16.29
N PHE A 149 -16.04 -1.44 16.70
CA PHE A 149 -15.34 -0.14 16.64
C PHE A 149 -14.11 -0.15 15.74
N LEU A 150 -13.90 -1.22 14.97
CA LEU A 150 -12.69 -1.38 14.18
C LEU A 150 -12.70 -0.45 12.96
N LYS A 151 -11.75 0.48 12.93
CA LYS A 151 -11.57 1.46 11.85
C LYS A 151 -10.42 1.12 10.92
N THR A 152 -9.42 0.40 11.42
CA THR A 152 -8.24 0.01 10.64
C THR A 152 -7.99 -1.48 10.78
N LEU A 153 -7.92 -2.18 9.65
CA LEU A 153 -7.63 -3.60 9.57
C LEU A 153 -6.46 -3.84 8.61
N HIS A 154 -5.41 -4.51 9.07
CA HIS A 154 -4.32 -4.99 8.24
C HIS A 154 -4.22 -6.50 8.35
N LEU A 155 -4.35 -7.18 7.22
CA LEU A 155 -4.23 -8.62 7.06
C LEU A 155 -3.06 -8.90 6.11
N GLY A 156 -1.92 -9.34 6.64
CA GLY A 156 -0.76 -9.73 5.85
C GLY A 156 -0.42 -11.21 5.99
N TRP A 157 -0.37 -11.93 4.88
CA TRP A 157 -0.02 -13.37 4.83
C TRP A 157 -0.86 -14.18 5.84
N VAL A 158 -2.17 -13.95 5.83
CA VAL A 158 -3.11 -14.60 6.74
C VAL A 158 -3.63 -15.88 6.12
N ILE A 159 -3.67 -16.97 6.90
CA ILE A 159 -4.29 -18.24 6.49
C ILE A 159 -5.73 -18.27 7.01
N TYR A 160 -6.67 -18.54 6.12
CA TYR A 160 -8.10 -18.60 6.44
C TYR A 160 -8.60 -20.04 6.63
N LEU A 161 -9.82 -20.23 7.16
CA LEU A 161 -10.43 -21.56 7.24
C LEU A 161 -10.91 -22.04 5.87
N ASP A 162 -11.53 -21.14 5.12
CA ASP A 162 -12.13 -21.36 3.80
C ASP A 162 -12.15 -20.05 3.00
N ASP A 163 -12.55 -20.12 1.72
CA ASP A 163 -12.64 -18.96 0.81
C ASP A 163 -13.69 -17.92 1.25
N GLU A 164 -14.65 -18.30 2.11
CA GLU A 164 -15.70 -17.41 2.62
C GLU A 164 -15.25 -16.61 3.86
N SER A 165 -14.26 -17.10 4.58
CA SER A 165 -13.78 -16.55 5.85
C SER A 165 -13.29 -15.10 5.78
N PRO A 166 -12.56 -14.66 4.73
CA PRO A 166 -12.20 -13.25 4.58
C PRO A 166 -13.42 -12.33 4.61
N GLN A 167 -14.48 -12.66 3.86
CA GLN A 167 -15.70 -11.86 3.83
C GLN A 167 -16.50 -11.90 5.14
N LYS A 168 -16.50 -13.06 5.83
CA LYS A 168 -17.11 -13.17 7.17
C LYS A 168 -16.42 -12.23 8.18
N ILE A 169 -15.10 -12.04 8.08
CA ILE A 169 -14.35 -11.10 8.92
C ILE A 169 -14.67 -9.66 8.54
N LEU A 170 -14.63 -9.33 7.24
CA LEU A 170 -14.89 -7.97 6.75
C LEU A 170 -16.32 -7.49 7.06
N SER A 171 -17.32 -8.35 6.87
CA SER A 171 -18.72 -8.06 7.23
C SER A 171 -18.95 -7.85 8.73
N SER A 172 -18.03 -8.31 9.58
CA SER A 172 -18.07 -8.10 11.03
C SER A 172 -17.50 -6.74 11.47
N CYS A 173 -17.04 -5.91 10.52
CA CYS A 173 -16.39 -4.60 10.74
C CYS A 173 -17.25 -3.45 10.15
N PRO A 174 -18.35 -3.02 10.81
CA PRO A 174 -19.34 -2.11 10.21
C PRO A 174 -18.80 -0.70 9.91
N ILE A 175 -17.80 -0.24 10.66
CA ILE A 175 -17.24 1.13 10.55
C ILE A 175 -15.80 1.16 10.01
N LEU A 176 -15.39 0.12 9.27
CA LEU A 176 -14.03 0.01 8.75
C LEU A 176 -13.74 1.11 7.72
N GLU A 177 -12.69 1.91 7.96
CA GLU A 177 -12.31 3.05 7.12
C GLU A 177 -11.03 2.77 6.31
N ASP A 178 -10.11 1.96 6.85
CA ASP A 178 -8.77 1.70 6.30
C ASP A 178 -8.47 0.19 6.30
N LEU A 179 -8.30 -0.39 5.12
CA LEU A 179 -8.03 -1.81 4.92
C LEU A 179 -6.72 -2.01 4.15
N VAL A 180 -5.84 -2.84 4.72
CA VAL A 180 -4.62 -3.31 4.06
C VAL A 180 -4.67 -4.83 3.98
N VAL A 181 -4.54 -5.38 2.78
CA VAL A 181 -4.51 -6.81 2.51
C VAL A 181 -3.25 -7.12 1.72
N ASN A 182 -2.37 -7.94 2.30
CA ASN A 182 -1.18 -8.49 1.65
C ASN A 182 -1.34 -10.01 1.57
N ARG A 183 -1.49 -10.55 0.37
CA ARG A 183 -1.63 -11.98 0.11
C ARG A 183 -0.29 -12.58 -0.32
N ASP A 184 -0.12 -13.87 -0.04
CA ASP A 184 0.99 -14.63 -0.59
C ASP A 184 0.62 -15.25 -1.93
N ILE A 185 1.63 -15.61 -2.72
CA ILE A 185 1.51 -16.34 -3.99
C ILE A 185 0.83 -17.70 -3.78
N ASP A 186 1.18 -18.35 -2.67
CA ASP A 186 0.70 -19.68 -2.28
C ASP A 186 -0.36 -19.60 -1.16
N ASP A 187 -1.15 -18.52 -1.14
CA ASP A 187 -2.19 -18.40 -0.13
C ASP A 187 -3.33 -19.42 -0.33
N ASN A 188 -4.11 -19.62 0.73
CA ASN A 188 -5.10 -20.69 0.76
C ASN A 188 -6.49 -20.28 0.21
N VAL A 189 -6.62 -19.08 -0.38
CA VAL A 189 -7.88 -18.59 -0.95
C VAL A 189 -7.74 -18.55 -2.47
N THR A 190 -8.09 -19.65 -3.14
CA THR A 190 -7.68 -19.85 -4.54
C THR A 190 -8.71 -19.37 -5.55
N THR A 191 -9.99 -19.31 -5.19
CA THR A 191 -11.07 -19.01 -6.15
C THR A 191 -11.38 -17.52 -6.24
N THR A 192 -12.00 -16.95 -5.22
CA THR A 192 -12.45 -15.56 -5.24
C THR A 192 -12.11 -14.85 -3.94
N PHE A 193 -11.36 -13.76 -4.03
CA PHE A 193 -11.16 -12.85 -2.91
C PHE A 193 -12.03 -11.61 -3.10
N SER A 194 -13.09 -11.51 -2.31
CA SER A 194 -14.03 -10.38 -2.39
C SER A 194 -13.91 -9.45 -1.19
N ILE A 195 -14.05 -8.16 -1.45
CA ILE A 195 -14.07 -7.10 -0.44
C ILE A 195 -15.37 -6.32 -0.61
N THR A 196 -16.31 -6.54 0.33
CA THR A 196 -17.60 -5.82 0.35
C THR A 196 -17.70 -5.03 1.65
N VAL A 197 -17.24 -3.78 1.62
CA VAL A 197 -17.16 -2.92 2.82
C VAL A 197 -17.67 -1.52 2.48
N PRO A 198 -18.95 -1.22 2.75
CA PRO A 198 -19.56 0.07 2.38
C PRO A 198 -18.95 1.30 3.06
N SER A 199 -18.35 1.14 4.24
CA SER A 199 -17.74 2.21 5.03
C SER A 199 -16.28 2.53 4.64
N LEU A 200 -15.68 1.74 3.75
CA LEU A 200 -14.26 1.79 3.44
C LEU A 200 -13.87 3.07 2.69
N GLN A 201 -12.82 3.74 3.15
CA GLN A 201 -12.30 4.98 2.56
C GLN A 201 -10.92 4.81 1.93
N LYS A 202 -10.10 3.88 2.45
CA LYS A 202 -8.75 3.58 1.94
C LYS A 202 -8.56 2.08 1.82
N LEU A 203 -8.05 1.64 0.68
CA LEU A 203 -7.72 0.25 0.41
C LEU A 203 -6.31 0.17 -0.13
N PHE A 204 -5.49 -0.67 0.50
CA PHE A 204 -4.27 -1.23 -0.08
C PHE A 204 -4.48 -2.74 -0.25
N TYR A 205 -4.47 -3.22 -1.48
CA TYR A 205 -4.60 -4.64 -1.79
C TYR A 205 -3.39 -5.08 -2.60
N ASN A 206 -2.68 -6.09 -2.11
CA ASN A 206 -1.56 -6.74 -2.78
C ASN A 206 -1.88 -8.22 -2.89
N GLY A 207 -2.51 -8.58 -4.01
CA GLY A 207 -2.83 -9.94 -4.40
C GLY A 207 -1.78 -10.45 -5.36
N LYS A 208 -0.92 -11.37 -4.91
CA LYS A 208 -0.06 -12.12 -5.84
C LYS A 208 -0.73 -13.47 -6.06
N SER A 209 -1.04 -13.82 -7.30
CA SER A 209 -1.54 -15.15 -7.62
C SER A 209 -0.40 -15.98 -8.19
N GLY A 210 -0.10 -17.13 -7.55
CA GLY A 210 0.74 -18.18 -8.13
C GLY A 210 -0.02 -19.18 -8.98
N ALA A 211 -1.35 -19.05 -9.03
CA ALA A 211 -2.20 -20.03 -9.70
C ALA A 211 -1.89 -20.05 -11.20
N LEU A 212 -1.44 -21.21 -11.67
CA LEU A 212 -1.28 -21.55 -13.09
C LEU A 212 -2.64 -21.65 -13.82
N GLU A 213 -3.75 -21.46 -13.11
CA GLU A 213 -5.10 -21.74 -13.56
C GLU A 213 -5.93 -20.46 -13.60
N ASN A 214 -6.63 -20.28 -14.73
CA ASN A 214 -7.40 -19.08 -15.13
C ASN A 214 -8.67 -18.85 -14.28
N GLU A 215 -8.65 -19.11 -12.97
CA GLU A 215 -9.84 -19.16 -12.12
C GLU A 215 -9.80 -18.21 -10.91
N SER A 216 -8.69 -17.49 -10.70
CA SER A 216 -8.61 -16.53 -9.58
C SER A 216 -9.32 -15.21 -9.90
N GLU A 217 -10.28 -14.84 -9.06
CA GLU A 217 -11.08 -13.62 -9.19
C GLU A 217 -10.90 -12.68 -7.97
N PHE A 218 -10.73 -11.39 -8.24
CA PHE A 218 -10.82 -10.33 -7.23
C PHE A 218 -12.07 -9.48 -7.44
N ALA A 219 -12.89 -9.33 -6.39
CA ALA A 219 -14.10 -8.52 -6.44
C ALA A 219 -14.07 -7.40 -5.38
N LEU A 220 -14.37 -6.17 -5.79
CA LEU A 220 -14.38 -5.00 -4.91
C LEU A 220 -15.70 -4.23 -4.99
N ASN A 221 -16.37 -4.10 -3.84
CA ASN A 221 -17.52 -3.24 -3.64
C ASN A 221 -17.28 -2.35 -2.40
N ALA A 222 -16.90 -1.09 -2.67
CA ALA A 222 -16.61 -0.08 -1.66
C ALA A 222 -17.02 1.32 -2.20
N PRO A 223 -18.30 1.70 -2.14
CA PRO A 223 -18.82 2.92 -2.77
C PRO A 223 -18.24 4.24 -2.20
N LEU A 224 -17.78 4.25 -0.94
CA LEU A 224 -17.21 5.43 -0.28
C LEU A 224 -15.67 5.52 -0.38
N LEU A 225 -15.06 4.67 -1.22
CA LEU A 225 -13.61 4.57 -1.32
C LEU A 225 -13.03 5.84 -1.96
N LYS A 226 -12.05 6.45 -1.30
CA LYS A 226 -11.37 7.69 -1.75
C LYS A 226 -9.99 7.41 -2.32
N CYS A 227 -9.27 6.46 -1.71
CA CYS A 227 -7.92 6.06 -2.10
C CYS A 227 -7.87 4.57 -2.34
N LEU A 228 -7.43 4.19 -3.54
CA LEU A 228 -7.25 2.80 -3.94
C LEU A 228 -5.77 2.56 -4.29
N GLU A 229 -5.16 1.55 -3.70
CA GLU A 229 -3.87 1.01 -4.12
C GLU A 229 -4.02 -0.49 -4.36
N ILE A 230 -3.89 -0.92 -5.62
CA ILE A 230 -4.03 -2.31 -6.04
C ILE A 230 -2.72 -2.75 -6.70
N LEU A 231 -2.17 -3.84 -6.20
CA LEU A 231 -1.15 -4.67 -6.81
C LEU A 231 -1.77 -6.05 -7.01
N ASP A 232 -2.28 -6.35 -8.19
CA ASP A 232 -3.04 -7.60 -8.41
C ASP A 232 -2.47 -8.47 -9.53
N GLY A 233 -2.44 -9.76 -9.26
CA GLY A 233 -2.04 -10.82 -10.19
C GLY A 233 -3.17 -11.80 -10.49
N SER A 234 -4.41 -11.52 -10.06
CA SER A 234 -5.58 -12.35 -10.39
C SER A 234 -5.91 -12.36 -11.89
N TYR A 235 -6.70 -13.34 -12.32
CA TYR A 235 -7.12 -13.48 -13.72
C TYR A 235 -8.28 -12.53 -14.06
N GLU A 236 -9.27 -12.42 -13.18
CA GLU A 236 -10.43 -11.54 -13.34
C GLU A 236 -10.57 -10.54 -12.19
N CYS A 237 -10.83 -9.27 -12.54
CA CYS A 237 -11.04 -8.19 -11.58
C CYS A 237 -12.43 -7.57 -11.80
N LYS A 238 -13.33 -7.72 -10.83
CA LYS A 238 -14.68 -7.14 -10.82
C LYS A 238 -14.76 -6.02 -9.79
N ILE A 239 -14.67 -4.78 -10.27
CA ILE A 239 -14.77 -3.61 -9.40
C ILE A 239 -16.08 -2.89 -9.71
N GLU A 240 -16.94 -2.77 -8.71
CA GLU A 240 -18.17 -1.97 -8.83
C GLU A 240 -17.87 -0.47 -8.93
N GLU A 241 -18.84 0.33 -9.36
CA GLU A 241 -18.65 1.77 -9.50
C GLU A 241 -18.29 2.44 -8.16
N MET A 242 -17.24 3.26 -8.17
CA MET A 242 -16.76 3.99 -6.99
C MET A 242 -16.90 5.50 -7.24
N PRO A 243 -18.07 6.09 -6.95
CA PRO A 243 -18.35 7.49 -7.31
C PRO A 243 -17.48 8.50 -6.56
N GLU A 244 -17.06 8.18 -5.33
CA GLU A 244 -16.29 9.08 -4.45
C GLU A 244 -14.77 8.94 -4.59
N ILE A 245 -14.29 8.15 -5.56
CA ILE A 245 -12.87 7.89 -5.73
C ILE A 245 -12.10 9.14 -6.17
N MET A 246 -11.02 9.43 -5.46
CA MET A 246 -10.23 10.65 -5.67
C MET A 246 -8.85 10.33 -6.26
N ALA A 247 -8.22 9.26 -5.79
CA ALA A 247 -6.92 8.81 -6.24
C ALA A 247 -6.84 7.28 -6.29
N ALA A 248 -6.23 6.76 -7.35
CA ALA A 248 -5.95 5.33 -7.49
C ALA A 248 -4.49 5.11 -7.93
N ASN A 249 -3.80 4.19 -7.29
CA ASN A 249 -2.57 3.57 -7.79
C ASN A 249 -2.91 2.11 -8.13
N VAL A 250 -2.80 1.79 -9.41
CA VAL A 250 -3.20 0.52 -9.97
C VAL A 250 -2.01 -0.05 -10.69
N GLU A 251 -1.57 -1.21 -10.25
CA GLU A 251 -0.54 -1.99 -10.89
C GLU A 251 -1.02 -3.42 -10.97
N VAL A 252 -1.07 -3.93 -12.19
CA VAL A 252 -1.67 -5.24 -12.46
C VAL A 252 -0.83 -6.00 -13.45
N ILE A 253 -0.75 -7.31 -13.27
CA ILE A 253 0.28 -8.14 -13.89
C ILE A 253 -0.28 -9.07 -14.98
N TYR A 254 -1.58 -9.43 -14.99
CA TYR A 254 -2.07 -10.57 -15.82
C TYR A 254 -3.42 -10.45 -16.57
N TRP A 255 -4.02 -9.26 -16.80
CA TRP A 255 -5.49 -9.18 -16.99
C TRP A 255 -6.07 -8.21 -18.05
N ASN A 256 -7.36 -8.41 -18.37
CA ASN A 256 -8.24 -7.59 -19.24
C ASN A 256 -8.68 -6.30 -18.53
N THR A 257 -8.18 -5.13 -18.94
CA THR A 257 -8.28 -3.92 -18.13
C THR A 257 -9.61 -3.16 -18.16
N ASP A 258 -10.56 -3.61 -18.98
CA ASP A 258 -11.75 -2.85 -19.34
C ASP A 258 -12.65 -2.54 -18.13
N ASN A 259 -12.89 -3.53 -17.27
CA ASN A 259 -13.80 -3.41 -16.13
C ASN A 259 -13.27 -2.46 -15.05
N LEU A 260 -11.98 -2.55 -14.69
CA LEU A 260 -11.37 -1.66 -13.69
C LEU A 260 -11.35 -0.22 -14.19
N LEU A 261 -10.87 -0.01 -15.42
CA LEU A 261 -10.74 1.34 -15.98
C LEU A 261 -12.11 2.01 -16.14
N GLY A 262 -13.15 1.24 -16.48
CA GLY A 262 -14.54 1.71 -16.50
C GLY A 262 -15.02 2.23 -15.14
N SER A 263 -14.68 1.53 -14.05
CA SER A 263 -15.07 1.90 -12.68
C SER A 263 -14.24 3.06 -12.09
N LEU A 264 -13.13 3.41 -12.75
CA LEU A 264 -12.20 4.46 -12.35
C LEU A 264 -12.43 5.80 -13.07
N THR A 265 -13.55 6.01 -13.76
CA THR A 265 -13.77 7.23 -14.59
C THR A 265 -13.92 8.54 -13.80
N SER A 266 -14.23 8.48 -12.49
CA SER A 266 -14.52 9.65 -11.64
C SER A 266 -13.30 10.25 -10.91
N LEU A 267 -12.15 9.57 -10.93
CA LEU A 267 -10.96 9.99 -10.18
C LEU A 267 -10.29 11.26 -10.71
N LYS A 268 -9.45 11.86 -9.87
CA LYS A 268 -8.61 13.02 -10.22
C LYS A 268 -7.15 12.65 -10.45
N ARG A 269 -6.66 11.59 -9.80
CA ARG A 269 -5.28 11.12 -9.89
C ARG A 269 -5.23 9.62 -10.14
N LEU A 270 -4.47 9.21 -11.15
CA LEU A 270 -4.33 7.81 -11.54
C LEU A 270 -2.85 7.49 -11.73
N SER A 271 -2.37 6.45 -11.08
CA SER A 271 -1.11 5.80 -11.39
C SER A 271 -1.43 4.42 -11.95
N LEU A 272 -0.92 4.09 -13.13
CA LEU A 272 -1.24 2.87 -13.87
C LEU A 272 0.03 2.10 -14.27
N CYS A 273 0.04 0.80 -14.05
CA CYS A 273 0.99 -0.14 -14.63
C CYS A 273 0.21 -1.35 -15.12
N LEU A 274 0.20 -1.57 -16.43
CA LEU A 274 -0.59 -2.60 -17.08
C LEU A 274 0.31 -3.64 -17.77
N PRO A 275 -0.15 -4.89 -17.94
CA PRO A 275 0.61 -5.93 -18.61
C PRO A 275 0.53 -5.82 -20.13
N MET A 276 1.35 -6.62 -20.82
CA MET A 276 1.35 -6.72 -22.28
C MET A 276 0.05 -7.38 -22.77
N GLU A 277 -0.62 -6.76 -23.74
CA GLU A 277 -1.91 -7.09 -24.38
C GLU A 277 -3.18 -6.71 -23.61
N SER A 278 -3.16 -5.59 -22.86
CA SER A 278 -4.37 -5.11 -22.19
C SER A 278 -5.39 -4.53 -23.19
N SER A 279 -6.64 -4.99 -23.12
CA SER A 279 -7.75 -4.28 -23.77
C SER A 279 -8.06 -3.01 -22.99
N PHE A 280 -8.19 -1.90 -23.72
CA PHE A 280 -8.58 -0.62 -23.17
C PHE A 280 -10.06 -0.35 -23.47
N PRO A 281 -10.85 0.16 -22.51
CA PRO A 281 -12.27 0.32 -22.72
C PRO A 281 -12.53 1.49 -23.67
N ILE A 282 -12.75 1.17 -24.94
CA ILE A 282 -13.06 2.15 -25.97
C ILE A 282 -14.35 2.88 -25.58
N GLY A 283 -14.28 4.21 -25.44
CA GLY A 283 -15.44 5.08 -25.20
C GLY A 283 -15.71 5.45 -23.74
N LYS A 284 -14.85 5.09 -22.79
CA LYS A 284 -14.94 5.57 -21.39
C LYS A 284 -14.10 6.84 -21.21
N ILE A 285 -14.73 7.94 -20.81
CA ILE A 285 -14.09 9.25 -20.68
C ILE A 285 -13.78 9.53 -19.21
N PHE A 286 -12.52 9.87 -18.92
CA PHE A 286 -12.04 10.27 -17.61
C PHE A 286 -12.27 11.78 -17.39
N HIS A 287 -13.51 12.16 -17.13
CA HIS A 287 -13.95 13.56 -17.07
C HIS A 287 -13.34 14.40 -15.95
N GLN A 288 -12.72 13.77 -14.95
CA GLN A 288 -12.13 14.44 -13.79
C GLN A 288 -10.62 14.25 -13.65
N LEU A 289 -9.98 13.44 -14.50
CA LEU A 289 -8.57 13.13 -14.39
C LEU A 289 -7.72 14.37 -14.66
N VAL A 290 -6.85 14.72 -13.71
CA VAL A 290 -5.94 15.89 -13.78
C VAL A 290 -4.47 15.47 -13.77
N ASP A 291 -4.13 14.38 -13.07
CA ASP A 291 -2.77 13.87 -12.92
C ASP A 291 -2.73 12.37 -13.26
N LEU A 292 -1.95 12.00 -14.27
CA LEU A 292 -1.75 10.62 -14.72
C LEU A 292 -0.28 10.25 -14.57
N GLU A 293 0.01 9.20 -13.80
CA GLU A 293 1.30 8.50 -13.83
C GLU A 293 1.13 7.16 -14.57
N PHE A 294 1.96 6.91 -15.56
CA PHE A 294 1.88 5.70 -16.39
C PHE A 294 3.22 4.96 -16.37
N CYS A 295 3.20 3.66 -16.06
CA CYS A 295 4.41 2.86 -16.10
C CYS A 295 4.84 2.58 -17.53
N THR A 296 6.11 2.80 -17.82
CA THR A 296 6.74 2.46 -19.10
C THR A 296 7.36 1.05 -19.08
N CYS A 297 6.91 0.21 -18.16
CA CYS A 297 7.38 -1.16 -17.90
C CYS A 297 7.19 -2.08 -19.13
N GLU A 298 6.00 -2.03 -19.72
CA GLU A 298 5.57 -2.80 -20.88
C GLU A 298 5.05 -1.81 -21.94
N LEU A 299 5.46 -1.98 -23.20
CA LEU A 299 5.41 -0.95 -24.26
C LEU A 299 4.01 -0.77 -24.89
N GLU A 300 2.97 -0.54 -24.09
CA GLU A 300 1.60 -0.30 -24.57
C GLU A 300 1.30 1.20 -24.73
N TRP A 301 2.03 1.86 -25.61
CA TRP A 301 1.85 3.29 -25.88
C TRP A 301 0.47 3.63 -26.47
N ASP A 302 -0.19 2.68 -27.11
CA ASP A 302 -1.55 2.86 -27.63
C ASP A 302 -2.55 3.13 -26.49
N VAL A 303 -2.40 2.42 -25.36
CA VAL A 303 -3.22 2.64 -24.15
C VAL A 303 -2.99 4.05 -23.59
N LEU A 304 -1.74 4.51 -23.55
CA LEU A 304 -1.43 5.87 -23.18
C LEU A 304 -2.11 6.88 -24.12
N MET A 305 -2.13 6.63 -25.43
CA MET A 305 -2.79 7.52 -26.40
C MET A 305 -4.31 7.56 -26.20
N TYR A 306 -4.95 6.42 -25.90
CA TYR A 306 -6.38 6.40 -25.55
C TYR A 306 -6.65 7.18 -24.26
N LEU A 307 -5.85 6.97 -23.21
CA LEU A 307 -5.96 7.74 -21.97
C LEU A 307 -5.81 9.25 -22.21
N LEU A 308 -4.83 9.65 -23.02
CA LEU A 308 -4.66 11.05 -23.40
C LEU A 308 -5.86 11.57 -24.18
N LYS A 309 -6.41 10.80 -25.11
CA LYS A 309 -7.59 11.22 -25.89
C LYS A 309 -8.84 11.37 -25.01
N ASP A 310 -9.04 10.44 -24.08
CA ASP A 310 -10.26 10.32 -23.28
C ASP A 310 -10.17 11.06 -21.92
N SER A 311 -9.16 11.90 -21.71
CA SER A 311 -8.95 12.64 -20.45
C SER A 311 -8.87 14.16 -20.63
N PRO A 312 -9.97 14.84 -21.02
CA PRO A 312 -9.95 16.24 -21.47
C PRO A 312 -9.46 17.26 -20.42
N LYS A 313 -9.46 16.92 -19.12
CA LYS A 313 -8.98 17.79 -18.03
C LYS A 313 -7.55 17.50 -17.58
N LEU A 314 -6.85 16.57 -18.24
CA LEU A 314 -5.50 16.18 -17.86
C LEU A 314 -4.55 17.36 -17.99
N ARG A 315 -3.77 17.61 -16.92
CA ARG A 315 -2.78 18.71 -16.88
C ARG A 315 -1.37 18.22 -16.59
N ALA A 316 -1.23 17.11 -15.88
CA ALA A 316 0.05 16.52 -15.53
C ALA A 316 0.15 15.08 -16.04
N LEU A 317 1.21 14.80 -16.78
CA LEU A 317 1.57 13.45 -17.21
C LEU A 317 2.93 13.08 -16.61
N LYS A 318 2.98 11.96 -15.89
CA LYS A 318 4.20 11.35 -15.38
C LYS A 318 4.42 10.01 -16.07
N LEU A 319 5.62 9.80 -16.59
CA LEU A 319 6.05 8.53 -17.19
C LEU A 319 7.19 7.99 -16.33
N ASN A 320 7.10 6.73 -15.91
CA ASN A 320 8.05 6.18 -14.96
C ASN A 320 8.22 4.68 -15.14
N GLU A 321 9.44 4.20 -15.41
CA GLU A 321 9.73 2.76 -15.39
C GLU A 321 9.90 2.30 -13.93
N ARG A 322 8.88 1.62 -13.38
CA ARG A 322 8.86 1.16 -11.98
C ARG A 322 9.54 -0.19 -11.78
N HIS A 323 9.43 -1.05 -12.77
CA HIS A 323 10.02 -2.39 -12.75
C HIS A 323 11.30 -2.33 -13.55
N ASN A 324 12.44 -2.62 -12.91
CA ASN A 324 13.75 -2.71 -13.58
C ASN A 324 13.83 -3.89 -14.58
N ASN A 325 12.76 -4.17 -15.32
CA ASN A 325 12.65 -5.22 -16.29
C ASN A 325 13.44 -4.81 -17.54
N VAL A 326 14.52 -5.53 -17.77
CA VAL A 326 15.42 -5.36 -18.92
C VAL A 326 14.82 -6.02 -20.18
N LEU A 327 13.51 -5.87 -20.41
CA LEU A 327 12.84 -6.40 -21.61
C LEU A 327 12.93 -5.43 -22.80
N GLY A 328 13.89 -4.51 -22.76
CA GLY A 328 14.18 -3.44 -23.73
C GLY A 328 14.63 -3.87 -25.11
N ASN A 329 14.09 -4.97 -25.67
CA ASN A 329 14.38 -5.37 -27.03
C ASN A 329 13.25 -6.16 -27.72
N ARG A 330 11.98 -5.91 -27.39
CA ARG A 330 10.88 -6.38 -28.24
C ARG A 330 10.54 -5.33 -29.29
N ARG A 331 10.89 -5.67 -30.53
CA ARG A 331 10.66 -4.96 -31.79
C ARG A 331 9.17 -4.72 -32.08
N ARG A 332 8.45 -3.90 -31.32
CA ARG A 332 7.19 -3.31 -31.79
C ARG A 332 7.49 -1.92 -32.33
N ARG A 333 7.03 -1.66 -33.56
CA ARG A 333 7.00 -0.30 -34.12
C ARG A 333 5.87 0.43 -33.42
N TRP A 334 6.16 1.61 -32.87
CA TRP A 334 5.10 2.54 -32.51
C TRP A 334 4.75 3.29 -33.79
N ASP A 335 3.49 3.18 -34.21
CA ASP A 335 2.98 3.94 -35.34
C ASP A 335 2.39 5.24 -34.80
N GLU A 336 2.83 6.38 -35.35
CA GLU A 336 2.34 7.69 -34.91
C GLU A 336 0.81 7.74 -35.09
N PRO A 337 0.05 8.12 -34.04
CA PRO A 337 -1.40 8.12 -34.11
C PRO A 337 -1.89 9.12 -35.17
N SER A 338 -2.91 8.71 -35.93
CA SER A 338 -3.47 9.51 -37.03
C SER A 338 -4.11 10.83 -36.59
N SER A 339 -4.48 10.93 -35.31
CA SER A 339 -5.02 12.14 -34.68
C SER A 339 -4.27 12.44 -33.39
N VAL A 340 -3.82 13.67 -33.24
CA VAL A 340 -3.20 14.16 -32.01
C VAL A 340 -4.28 14.34 -30.94
N PRO A 341 -4.11 13.79 -29.72
CA PRO A 341 -5.03 14.03 -28.61
C PRO A 341 -5.18 15.52 -28.29
N GLU A 342 -6.42 16.00 -28.13
CA GLU A 342 -6.71 17.39 -27.76
C GLU A 342 -6.05 17.80 -26.44
N THR A 343 -5.84 16.83 -25.53
CA THR A 343 -5.12 17.03 -24.27
C THR A 343 -3.70 17.50 -24.45
N LEU A 344 -2.97 16.98 -25.45
CA LEU A 344 -1.63 17.48 -25.76
C LEU A 344 -1.72 18.91 -26.30
N MET A 345 -2.65 19.16 -27.23
CA MET A 345 -2.77 20.46 -27.87
C MET A 345 -3.17 21.59 -26.91
N PHE A 346 -4.07 21.32 -25.96
CA PHE A 346 -4.73 22.38 -25.17
C PHE A 346 -4.66 22.21 -23.65
N GLY A 347 -4.39 21.00 -23.15
CA GLY A 347 -4.58 20.67 -21.73
C GLY A 347 -3.27 20.54 -20.94
N LEU A 348 -2.28 19.84 -21.51
CA LEU A 348 -1.10 19.37 -20.80
C LEU A 348 -0.15 20.53 -20.44
N GLN A 349 0.17 20.64 -19.14
CA GLN A 349 1.01 21.71 -18.59
C GLN A 349 2.33 21.19 -18.06
N THR A 350 2.37 19.97 -17.52
CA THR A 350 3.58 19.37 -16.96
C THR A 350 3.78 17.96 -17.48
N LEU A 351 5.00 17.69 -17.95
CA LEU A 351 5.50 16.37 -18.30
C LEU A 351 6.65 16.05 -17.35
N GLU A 352 6.61 14.89 -16.69
CA GLU A 352 7.70 14.37 -15.88
C GLU A 352 8.03 12.96 -16.34
N TRP A 353 9.24 12.73 -16.82
CA TRP A 353 9.69 11.42 -17.27
C TRP A 353 10.84 10.93 -16.38
N ARG A 354 10.52 10.01 -15.47
CA ARG A 354 11.47 9.37 -14.57
C ARG A 354 12.00 8.08 -15.18
N ASN A 355 13.23 7.72 -14.81
CA ASN A 355 13.90 6.52 -15.29
C ASN A 355 13.95 6.45 -16.84
N TYR A 356 14.22 7.57 -17.50
CA TYR A 356 14.35 7.63 -18.96
C TYR A 356 15.62 6.89 -19.43
N ARG A 357 15.48 5.94 -20.38
CA ARG A 357 16.61 5.14 -20.89
C ARG A 357 17.12 5.59 -22.25
N GLY A 358 16.37 6.44 -22.95
CA GLY A 358 16.71 6.89 -24.30
C GLY A 358 16.59 5.77 -25.33
N TRP A 359 15.68 4.81 -25.13
CA TRP A 359 15.37 3.82 -26.16
C TRP A 359 14.71 4.48 -27.37
N TYR A 360 14.79 3.82 -28.52
CA TYR A 360 14.25 4.35 -29.78
C TYR A 360 12.78 4.77 -29.66
N LEU A 361 11.94 3.91 -29.07
CA LEU A 361 10.52 4.19 -28.85
C LEU A 361 10.27 5.31 -27.83
N GLU A 362 11.05 5.36 -26.75
CA GLU A 362 10.97 6.45 -25.77
C GLU A 362 11.33 7.80 -26.41
N LYS A 363 12.31 7.82 -27.33
CA LYS A 363 12.69 9.01 -28.09
C LYS A 363 11.60 9.44 -29.05
N GLU A 364 11.02 8.52 -29.81
CA GLU A 364 9.90 8.83 -30.71
C GLU A 364 8.71 9.41 -29.95
N LEU A 365 8.32 8.78 -28.85
CA LEU A 365 7.22 9.25 -28.01
C LEU A 365 7.52 10.60 -27.34
N ALA A 366 8.73 10.78 -26.77
CA ALA A 366 9.15 12.05 -26.21
C ALA A 366 9.09 13.17 -27.26
N THR A 367 9.57 12.88 -28.48
CA THR A 367 9.51 13.81 -29.61
C THR A 367 8.07 14.17 -29.95
N PHE A 368 7.19 13.18 -30.05
CA PHE A 368 5.77 13.40 -30.34
C PHE A 368 5.09 14.25 -29.27
N ILE A 369 5.21 13.87 -27.99
CA ILE A 369 4.59 14.62 -26.88
C ILE A 369 5.12 16.06 -26.85
N LEU A 370 6.44 16.26 -26.91
CA LEU A 370 7.02 17.61 -26.87
C LEU A 370 6.62 18.47 -28.07
N LYS A 371 6.58 17.88 -29.27
CA LYS A 371 6.20 18.57 -30.52
C LYS A 371 4.73 18.99 -30.53
N HIS A 372 3.84 18.16 -30.00
CA HIS A 372 2.40 18.38 -30.05
C HIS A 372 1.82 19.05 -28.79
N SER A 373 2.60 19.17 -27.72
CA SER A 373 2.17 19.83 -26.48
C SER A 373 2.34 21.35 -26.53
N CYS A 374 1.32 22.07 -27.02
CA CYS A 374 1.38 23.53 -27.20
C CYS A 374 1.25 24.33 -25.90
N CYS A 375 0.65 23.76 -24.86
CA CYS A 375 0.45 24.43 -23.56
C CYS A 375 1.43 24.01 -22.46
N LEU A 376 2.45 23.22 -22.82
CA LEU A 376 3.43 22.69 -21.87
C LEU A 376 4.24 23.82 -21.23
N LYS A 377 4.34 23.82 -19.91
CA LYS A 377 5.10 24.79 -19.12
C LYS A 377 6.43 24.21 -18.66
N THR A 378 6.42 22.95 -18.23
CA THR A 378 7.60 22.26 -17.70
C THR A 378 7.65 20.84 -18.24
N ALA A 379 8.82 20.43 -18.70
CA ALA A 379 9.14 19.06 -19.08
C ALA A 379 10.41 18.65 -18.30
N SER A 380 10.27 17.75 -17.33
CA SER A 380 11.40 17.19 -16.59
C SER A 380 11.75 15.79 -17.08
N PHE A 381 13.05 15.51 -17.23
CA PHE A 381 13.56 14.19 -17.57
C PHE A 381 14.64 13.78 -16.57
N SER A 382 14.44 12.66 -15.91
CA SER A 382 15.39 12.05 -14.99
C SER A 382 15.90 10.75 -15.60
N PRO A 383 17.12 10.70 -16.14
CA PRO A 383 17.65 9.51 -16.79
C PRO A 383 17.97 8.40 -15.78
N VAL A 384 17.87 7.13 -16.20
CA VAL A 384 18.35 6.01 -15.38
C VAL A 384 19.84 6.20 -15.06
N VAL A 385 20.23 5.84 -13.84
CA VAL A 385 21.62 5.85 -13.38
C VAL A 385 22.48 5.04 -14.35
N THR A 386 23.21 5.75 -15.21
CA THR A 386 24.11 5.23 -16.24
C THR A 386 25.40 6.05 -16.21
N THR A 387 26.32 5.81 -17.15
CA THR A 387 27.53 6.65 -17.24
C THR A 387 27.15 8.10 -17.50
N LEU A 388 27.85 9.05 -16.87
CA LEU A 388 27.61 10.49 -17.01
C LEU A 388 27.60 10.93 -18.49
N GLU A 389 28.46 10.33 -19.31
CA GLU A 389 28.51 10.55 -20.75
C GLU A 389 27.22 10.15 -21.49
N LYS A 390 26.62 9.01 -21.12
CA LYS A 390 25.34 8.56 -21.70
C LYS A 390 24.20 9.48 -21.26
N GLN A 391 24.18 9.87 -19.99
CA GLN A 391 23.20 10.83 -19.47
C GLN A 391 23.30 12.16 -20.22
N HIS A 392 24.48 12.77 -20.30
CA HIS A 392 24.68 14.00 -21.06
C HIS A 392 24.25 13.88 -22.54
N ARG A 393 24.56 12.76 -23.20
CA ARG A 393 24.13 12.52 -24.58
C ARG A 393 22.61 12.50 -24.71
N MET A 394 21.92 11.76 -23.84
CA MET A 394 20.45 11.69 -23.84
C MET A 394 19.80 13.06 -23.62
N LEU A 395 20.29 13.83 -22.63
CA LEU A 395 19.75 15.16 -22.35
C LEU A 395 20.03 16.16 -23.48
N THR A 396 21.19 16.05 -24.14
CA THR A 396 21.53 16.88 -25.31
C THR A 396 20.59 16.56 -26.48
N GLU A 397 20.31 15.29 -26.74
CA GLU A 397 19.36 14.88 -27.78
C GLU A 397 17.95 15.39 -27.50
N LEU A 398 17.47 15.30 -26.25
CA LEU A 398 16.17 15.83 -25.83
C LEU A 398 16.09 17.36 -25.98
N ALA A 399 17.17 18.07 -25.69
CA ALA A 399 17.25 19.53 -25.84
C ALA A 399 17.16 20.00 -27.30
N LEU A 400 17.54 19.14 -28.26
CA LEU A 400 17.47 19.42 -29.70
C LEU A 400 16.08 19.16 -30.31
N LEU A 401 15.17 18.54 -29.56
CA LEU A 401 13.83 18.21 -30.07
C LEU A 401 12.98 19.46 -30.30
N SER A 402 12.16 19.42 -31.36
CA SER A 402 11.18 20.46 -31.63
C SER A 402 10.10 20.48 -30.54
N ARG A 403 9.77 21.67 -30.04
CA ARG A 403 8.74 21.88 -29.03
C ARG A 403 7.55 22.62 -29.62
N GLY A 404 6.34 22.14 -29.33
CA GLY A 404 5.09 22.84 -29.68
C GLY A 404 4.89 24.09 -28.83
N SER A 405 5.24 24.03 -27.54
CA SER A 405 5.21 25.17 -26.63
C SER A 405 6.53 25.95 -26.65
N THR A 406 6.45 27.23 -26.99
CA THR A 406 7.59 28.17 -26.96
C THR A 406 7.99 28.56 -25.54
N THR A 407 7.11 28.37 -24.56
CA THR A 407 7.33 28.73 -23.14
C THR A 407 7.79 27.55 -22.28
N CYS A 408 7.85 26.34 -22.83
CA CYS A 408 8.19 25.14 -22.07
C CYS A 408 9.65 25.17 -21.58
N GLN A 409 9.82 25.09 -20.27
CA GLN A 409 11.13 24.90 -19.62
C GLN A 409 11.47 23.40 -19.60
N LEU A 410 12.63 23.05 -20.16
CA LEU A 410 13.20 21.71 -20.04
C LEU A 410 14.08 21.66 -18.79
N VAL A 411 13.77 20.74 -17.89
CA VAL A 411 14.51 20.51 -16.64
C VAL A 411 15.10 19.10 -16.70
N PHE A 412 16.33 18.96 -16.22
CA PHE A 412 17.03 17.69 -16.16
C PHE A 412 17.47 17.45 -14.72
N ASP A 413 17.02 16.36 -14.13
CA ASP A 413 17.28 16.00 -12.72
C ASP A 413 18.31 14.88 -12.60
#